data_AF-A0A2Y9C176-F1
#
_entry.id   AF-A0A2Y9C176-F1
#
_cell.length_a   1.000
_cell.length_b   1.000
_cell.length_c   1.000
_cell.angle_alpha   90.00
_cell.angle_beta   90.00
_cell.angle_gamma   90.00
#
_symmetry.space_group_name_H-M   'P 1'
#
loop_
_entity.id
_entity.type
_entity.pdbx_description
1 polymer ?
#
loop_
_entity_poly.entity_id
_entity_poly.type
_entity_poly.pdbx_seq_one_letter_code
_entity_poly.pdbx_strand_id
1 'polypeptide(L)'
;AGAHVTVTDPQAGPILAAQDHHPYTVADTAHDAITGADIVLLLTEWRQFRDLDPTAIKDLAHRPVIIDGRNVLDPAQWRAAGWTYHGMGRP
;
A
#
# COMPACT_ATOMS: atom_id res chain seq x y z
N ALA A 1 -13.40 -17.80 2.61
CA ALA A 1 -12.22 -17.19 1.98
C ALA A 1 -11.81 -15.98 2.81
N GLY A 2 -10.51 -15.78 3.02
CA GLY A 2 -9.96 -14.64 3.78
C GLY A 2 -8.79 -14.02 3.03
N ALA A 3 -8.39 -12.81 3.39
CA ALA A 3 -7.22 -12.15 2.84
C ALA A 3 -6.02 -12.32 3.80
N HIS A 4 -4.82 -12.45 3.26
CA HIS A 4 -3.60 -12.21 4.02
C HIS A 4 -3.35 -10.70 4.01
N VAL A 5 -3.29 -10.09 5.19
CA VAL A 5 -3.17 -8.63 5.32
C VAL A 5 -1.79 -8.31 5.88
N THR A 6 -0.99 -7.56 5.13
CA THR A 6 0.26 -6.99 5.61
C THR A 6 0.10 -5.49 5.76
N VAL A 7 0.44 -4.96 6.93
CA VAL A 7 0.27 -3.54 7.29
C VAL A 7 1.63 -2.93 7.55
N THR A 8 1.84 -1.70 7.08
CA THR A 8 2.95 -0.86 7.51
C THR A 8 2.40 0.53 7.85
N ASP A 9 2.84 1.09 8.97
CA ASP A 9 2.54 2.45 9.37
C ASP A 9 3.73 3.00 10.18
N PRO A 10 4.29 4.18 9.86
CA PRO A 10 5.48 4.71 10.53
C PRO A 10 5.28 5.02 12.01
N GLN A 11 4.04 5.19 12.46
CA GLN A 11 3.71 5.56 13.84
C GLN A 11 3.02 4.42 14.57
N ALA A 12 2.05 3.76 13.92
CA ALA A 12 1.31 2.66 14.51
C ALA A 12 2.04 1.32 14.37
N GLY A 13 2.93 1.13 13.39
CA GLY A 13 3.63 -0.13 13.13
C GLY A 13 4.24 -0.77 14.38
N PRO A 14 5.05 -0.04 15.18
CA PRO A 14 5.62 -0.59 16.42
C PRO A 14 4.56 -1.02 17.45
N ILE A 15 3.44 -0.29 17.53
CA ILE A 15 2.34 -0.61 18.45
C ILE A 15 1.59 -1.85 17.95
N LEU A 16 1.32 -1.94 16.65
CA LEU A 16 0.63 -3.07 16.02
C LEU A 16 1.47 -4.35 16.12
N ALA A 17 2.78 -4.27 15.89
CA ALA A 17 3.69 -5.42 15.97
C ALA A 17 3.83 -5.97 17.40
N ALA A 18 3.53 -5.16 18.43
CA ALA A 18 3.53 -5.57 19.82
C ALA A 18 2.21 -6.19 20.28
N GLN A 19 1.17 -6.20 19.44
CA GLN A 19 -0.12 -6.82 19.78
C GLN A 19 -0.08 -8.33 19.56
N ASP A 20 -0.63 -9.08 20.52
CA ASP A 20 -0.86 -10.52 20.34
C ASP A 20 -2.15 -10.78 19.53
N HIS A 21 -2.18 -11.91 18.82
CA HIS A 21 -3.38 -12.45 18.16
C HIS A 21 -4.07 -11.54 17.12
N HIS A 22 -3.30 -10.74 16.38
CA HIS A 22 -3.85 -9.91 15.32
C HIS A 22 -4.05 -10.67 13.98
N PRO A 23 -5.06 -10.32 13.16
CA PRO A 23 -5.35 -10.99 11.88
C PRO A 23 -4.50 -10.49 10.70
N TYR A 24 -3.37 -9.83 10.96
CA TYR A 24 -2.48 -9.23 9.96
C TYR A 24 -1.00 -9.54 10.25
N THR A 25 -0.11 -9.20 9.34
CA THR A 25 1.35 -9.16 9.53
C THR A 25 1.77 -7.69 9.53
N VAL A 26 2.78 -7.33 10.32
CA VAL A 26 3.37 -5.97 10.29
C VAL A 26 4.67 -6.00 9.50
N ALA A 27 4.80 -5.10 8.54
CA ALA A 27 6.00 -4.90 7.72
C ALA A 27 6.71 -3.60 8.10
N ASP A 28 8.04 -3.63 8.09
CA ASP A 28 8.88 -2.49 8.45
C ASP A 28 8.81 -1.36 7.40
N THR A 29 8.63 -1.73 6.13
CA THR A 29 8.60 -0.76 5.03
C THR A 29 7.40 -0.98 4.09
N ALA A 30 7.12 0.05 3.29
CA ALA A 30 6.17 -0.07 2.18
C ALA A 30 6.59 -1.12 1.15
N HIS A 31 7.89 -1.27 0.88
CA HIS A 31 8.38 -2.24 -0.10
C HIS A 31 8.08 -3.67 0.35
N ASP A 32 8.32 -3.96 1.64
CA ASP A 32 8.01 -5.25 2.23
C ASP A 32 6.50 -5.52 2.25
N ALA A 33 5.68 -4.51 2.56
CA ALA A 33 4.23 -4.62 2.54
C ALA A 33 3.65 -4.85 1.13
N ILE A 34 4.30 -4.31 0.09
CA ILE A 34 3.87 -4.44 -1.31
C ILE A 34 4.32 -5.77 -1.92
N THR A 35 5.40 -6.36 -1.41
CA THR A 35 5.99 -7.57 -1.99
C THR A 35 4.99 -8.73 -1.99
N GLY A 36 4.66 -9.24 -3.18
CA GLY A 36 3.70 -10.30 -3.40
C GLY A 36 2.23 -9.89 -3.26
N ALA A 37 1.92 -8.62 -3.02
CA ALA A 37 0.55 -8.17 -2.82
C ALA A 37 -0.28 -8.25 -4.12
N ASP A 38 -1.52 -8.73 -3.99
CA ASP A 38 -2.52 -8.68 -5.07
C ASP A 38 -3.17 -7.30 -5.21
N ILE A 39 -3.28 -6.56 -4.10
CA ILE A 39 -3.87 -5.23 -4.01
C ILE A 39 -3.14 -4.45 -2.90
N VAL A 40 -2.79 -3.20 -3.19
CA VAL A 40 -2.22 -2.24 -2.24
C VAL A 40 -3.30 -1.23 -1.83
N LEU A 41 -3.42 -0.96 -0.54
CA LEU A 41 -4.36 0.03 0.02
C LEU A 41 -3.58 1.18 0.65
N LEU A 42 -3.75 2.41 0.17
CA LEU A 42 -3.23 3.60 0.83
C LEU A 42 -4.32 4.22 1.70
N LEU A 43 -4.20 4.05 3.02
CA LEU A 43 -5.24 4.47 3.99
C LEU A 43 -4.81 5.64 4.89
N THR A 44 -3.52 5.95 4.92
CA THR A 44 -2.95 7.10 5.64
C THR A 44 -1.96 7.83 4.74
N GLU A 45 -2.05 9.14 4.68
CA GLU A 45 -1.31 10.03 3.77
C GLU A 45 0.10 10.39 4.25
N TRP A 46 0.78 9.44 4.89
CA TRP A 46 2.17 9.65 5.30
C TRP A 46 3.04 10.02 4.10
N ARG A 47 3.93 11.00 4.29
CA ARG A 47 4.81 11.51 3.24
C ARG A 47 5.58 10.39 2.53
N GLN A 48 6.12 9.43 3.28
CA GLN A 48 6.87 8.31 2.71
C GLN A 48 6.04 7.40 1.79
N PHE A 49 4.71 7.39 1.90
CA PHE A 49 3.84 6.63 1.00
C PHE A 49 3.45 7.46 -0.22
N ARG A 50 3.24 8.76 -0.04
CA ARG A 50 3.01 9.70 -1.14
C ARG A 50 4.20 9.84 -2.08
N ASP A 51 5.41 9.78 -1.51
CA ASP A 51 6.67 9.97 -2.23
C ASP A 51 7.19 8.64 -2.84
N LEU A 52 6.41 7.54 -2.79
CA LEU A 52 6.77 6.28 -3.45
C LEU A 52 6.89 6.49 -4.97
N ASP A 53 7.94 5.94 -5.56
CA ASP A 53 8.10 5.85 -7.01
C ASP A 53 7.34 4.62 -7.53
N PRO A 54 6.17 4.79 -8.18
CA PRO A 54 5.36 3.66 -8.63
C PRO A 54 6.06 2.79 -9.69
N THR A 55 7.05 3.31 -10.41
CA THR A 55 7.85 2.51 -11.35
C THR A 55 8.80 1.57 -10.59
N ALA A 56 9.43 2.05 -9.52
CA ALA A 56 10.37 1.25 -8.73
C ALA A 56 9.71 0.10 -7.95
N ILE A 57 8.47 0.29 -7.48
CA ILE A 57 7.76 -0.70 -6.66
C ILE A 57 6.84 -1.63 -7.45
N LYS A 58 6.68 -1.42 -8.77
CA LYS A 58 5.70 -2.16 -9.58
C LYS A 58 5.94 -3.67 -9.54
N ASP A 59 7.19 -4.09 -9.74
CA ASP A 59 7.56 -5.51 -9.85
C ASP A 59 7.59 -6.23 -8.49
N LEU A 60 7.43 -5.49 -7.39
CA LEU A 60 7.26 -6.08 -6.06
C LEU A 60 5.84 -6.66 -5.91
N ALA A 61 4.83 -6.00 -6.47
CA ALA A 61 3.45 -6.47 -6.37
C ALA A 61 3.21 -7.69 -7.27
N HIS A 62 2.47 -8.68 -6.78
CA HIS A 62 2.00 -9.78 -7.63
C HIS A 62 1.06 -9.24 -8.72
N ARG A 63 0.22 -8.25 -8.35
CA ARG A 63 -0.61 -7.49 -9.28
C ARG A 63 -0.50 -6.02 -8.94
N PRO A 64 -0.11 -5.14 -9.89
CA PRO A 64 0.06 -3.72 -9.63
C PRO A 64 -1.31 -3.02 -9.59
N VAL A 65 -2.08 -3.25 -8.52
CA VAL A 65 -3.36 -2.62 -8.25
C VAL A 65 -3.22 -1.80 -6.97
N ILE A 66 -3.56 -0.50 -7.03
CA ILE A 66 -3.61 0.36 -5.85
C ILE A 66 -4.99 1.01 -5.70
N ILE A 67 -5.47 1.03 -4.46
CA ILE A 67 -6.63 1.81 -4.05
C ILE A 67 -6.14 2.93 -3.13
N ASP A 68 -6.25 4.17 -3.60
CA ASP A 68 -5.95 5.36 -2.83
C ASP A 68 -7.20 5.83 -2.09
N GLY A 69 -7.30 5.44 -0.82
CA GLY A 69 -8.35 5.86 0.10
C GLY A 69 -8.28 7.34 0.48
N ARG A 70 -7.14 8.01 0.22
CA ARG A 70 -6.85 9.38 0.64
C ARG A 70 -6.79 10.38 -0.50
N ASN A 71 -6.78 9.91 -1.75
CA ASN A 71 -6.70 10.72 -2.98
C ASN A 71 -5.49 11.68 -3.02
N VAL A 72 -4.35 11.22 -2.49
CA VAL A 72 -3.10 11.98 -2.34
C VAL A 72 -2.04 11.60 -3.36
N LEU A 73 -2.23 10.50 -4.11
CA LEU A 73 -1.36 10.10 -5.20
C LEU A 73 -1.76 10.78 -6.51
N ASP A 74 -0.81 10.92 -7.44
CA ASP A 74 -1.10 11.36 -8.80
C ASP A 74 -1.61 10.18 -9.66
N PRO A 75 -2.91 10.16 -10.05
CA PRO A 75 -3.45 9.05 -10.82
C PRO A 75 -2.78 8.88 -12.19
N ALA A 76 -2.34 9.97 -12.83
CA ALA A 76 -1.71 9.91 -14.14
C ALA A 76 -0.33 9.25 -14.04
N GLN A 77 0.46 9.63 -13.03
CA GLN A 77 1.76 9.02 -12.75
C GLN A 77 1.65 7.52 -12.47
N TRP A 78 0.73 7.11 -11.60
CA TRP A 78 0.55 5.71 -11.23
C TRP A 78 0.05 4.86 -12.40
N ARG A 79 -0.91 5.37 -13.18
CA ARG A 79 -1.39 4.70 -14.40
C ARG A 79 -0.27 4.58 -15.45
N ALA A 80 0.54 5.62 -15.63
CA ALA A 80 1.69 5.60 -16.55
C ALA A 80 2.78 4.58 -16.14
N ALA A 81 2.98 4.37 -14.83
CA ALA A 81 3.84 3.32 -14.32
C ALA A 81 3.27 1.89 -14.53
N GLY A 82 2.02 1.78 -14.98
CA GLY A 82 1.35 0.52 -15.26
C GLY A 82 0.59 -0.08 -14.07
N TRP A 83 0.23 0.77 -13.09
CA TRP A 83 -0.69 0.37 -12.03
C TRP A 83 -2.15 0.55 -12.46
N THR A 84 -3.00 -0.38 -12.05
CA THR A 84 -4.44 -0.12 -11.98
C THR A 84 -4.69 0.75 -10.76
N TYR A 85 -5.12 2.00 -11.00
CA TYR A 85 -5.33 2.99 -9.95
C TYR A 85 -6.83 3.23 -9.70
N HIS A 86 -7.25 3.12 -8.45
CA HIS A 86 -8.59 3.49 -7.98
C HIS A 86 -8.50 4.57 -6.91
N GLY A 87 -9.20 5.70 -7.11
CA GLY A 87 -9.34 6.75 -6.11
C GLY A 87 -10.77 6.87 -5.60
N MET A 88 -10.96 7.33 -4.36
CA MET A 88 -12.30 7.50 -3.79
C MET A 88 -13.06 8.62 -4.50
N GLY A 89 -14.22 8.29 -5.08
CA GLY A 89 -15.06 9.27 -5.78
C GLY A 89 -14.43 9.83 -7.07
N ARG A 90 -13.43 9.15 -7.64
CA ARG A 90 -12.76 9.52 -8.89
C ARG A 90 -12.90 8.38 -9.91
N PRO A 91 -13.24 8.68 -11.18
CA PRO A 91 -13.27 7.68 -12.24
C PRO A 91 -11.86 7.16 -12.63
#